data_AF-A0A533B3P6-F1
#
_entry.id   AF-A0A533B3P6-F1
#
_cell.length_a   1.000
_cell.length_b   1.000
_cell.length_c   1.000
_cell.angle_alpha   90.00
_cell.angle_beta   90.00
_cell.angle_gamma   90.00
#
_symmetry.space_group_name_H-M   'P 1'
#
loop_
_entity.id
_entity.type
_entity.pdbx_description
1 polymer ?
#
loop_
_entity_poly.entity_id
_entity_poly.type
_entity_poly.pdbx_seq_one_letter_code
_entity_poly.pdbx_strand_id
1 'polypeptide(L)'
;MIRASVSSGGGWLVLSDAFYPGWEATVDGTPVPIYRADYAFRAIPLSEGTHLVRFVYHPLSYRLGRWISLGTLLLIGPLLSQSRWSRRRSRSGSHGRRST
;
A
#
# COMPACT_ATOMS: atom_id res chain seq x y z
N MET A 1 -0.94 7.66 15.65
CA MET A 1 -1.74 8.83 16.06
C MET A 1 -0.86 9.66 16.96
N ILE A 2 -0.87 10.98 16.79
CA ILE A 2 -0.03 11.93 17.52
C ILE A 2 -0.97 12.87 18.27
N ARG A 3 -0.69 13.09 19.55
CA ARG A 3 -1.39 14.13 20.33
C ARG A 3 -0.55 15.38 20.32
N ALA A 4 -1.13 16.51 19.92
CA ALA A 4 -0.46 17.79 19.88
C ALA A 4 -1.28 18.82 20.67
N SER A 5 -0.62 19.69 21.42
CA SER A 5 -1.26 20.80 22.13
C SER A 5 -0.65 22.10 21.64
N VAL A 6 -1.49 23.04 21.24
CA VAL A 6 -1.10 24.34 20.69
C VAL A 6 -1.65 25.42 21.61
N SER A 7 -0.77 26.31 22.08
CA SER A 7 -1.16 27.48 22.87
C SER A 7 -1.86 28.54 22.02
N SER A 8 -2.33 29.62 22.66
CA SER A 8 -3.06 30.73 22.03
C SER A 8 -2.49 31.16 20.68
N GLY A 9 -3.35 31.34 19.69
CA GLY A 9 -3.00 31.84 18.35
C GLY A 9 -2.77 30.77 17.29
N GLY A 10 -2.88 29.48 17.63
CA GLY A 10 -2.70 28.38 16.68
C GLY A 10 -1.23 28.18 16.27
N GLY A 11 -0.99 27.26 15.34
CA GLY A 11 0.37 26.95 14.90
C GLY A 11 0.46 25.86 13.86
N TRP A 12 1.70 25.47 13.55
CA TRP A 12 1.99 24.40 12.60
C TRP A 12 2.57 23.20 13.34
N LEU A 13 1.95 22.03 13.15
CA LEU A 13 2.60 20.78 13.50
C LEU A 13 3.49 20.36 12.34
N VAL A 14 4.80 20.48 12.52
CA VAL A 14 5.81 20.02 11.55
C VAL A 14 6.29 18.64 11.97
N LEU A 15 6.23 17.69 11.05
CA LEU A 15 6.73 16.33 11.22
C LEU A 15 7.97 16.15 10.34
N SER A 16 9.08 15.73 10.94
CA SER A 16 10.38 15.51 10.28
C SER A 16 10.42 14.27 9.37
N ASP A 17 9.31 14.00 8.69
CA ASP A 17 9.17 12.96 7.69
C ASP A 17 9.10 13.57 6.28
N ALA A 18 9.56 12.81 5.29
CA ALA A 18 9.55 13.25 3.90
C ALA A 18 8.14 13.61 3.40
N PHE A 19 8.02 14.78 2.79
CA PHE A 19 6.85 15.23 2.03
C PHE A 19 6.75 14.42 0.72
N TYR A 20 6.07 13.28 0.80
CA TYR A 20 5.84 12.37 -0.31
C TYR A 20 4.35 12.31 -0.68
N PRO A 21 3.97 12.15 -1.96
CA PRO A 21 2.56 11.98 -2.33
C PRO A 21 1.93 10.71 -1.75
N GLY A 22 0.64 10.76 -1.46
CA GLY A 22 -0.14 9.61 -0.93
C GLY A 22 -0.27 9.59 0.59
N TRP A 23 0.19 10.63 1.30
CA TRP A 23 -0.17 10.85 2.70
C TRP A 23 -1.49 11.59 2.82
N GLU A 24 -2.33 11.14 3.75
CA GLU A 24 -3.56 11.79 4.17
C GLU A 24 -3.46 12.12 5.66
N ALA A 25 -4.02 13.25 6.08
CA ALA A 25 -4.03 13.69 7.46
C ALA A 25 -5.45 14.00 7.93
N THR A 26 -5.74 13.66 9.18
CA THR A 26 -6.93 14.12 9.88
C THR A 26 -6.55 14.77 11.22
N VAL A 27 -7.29 15.81 11.58
CA VAL A 27 -7.26 16.49 12.89
C VAL A 27 -8.62 16.28 13.52
N ASP A 28 -8.65 15.59 14.66
CA ASP A 28 -9.89 15.24 15.38
C ASP A 28 -10.92 14.54 14.49
N GLY A 29 -10.44 13.71 13.57
CA GLY A 29 -11.27 12.96 12.61
C GLY A 29 -11.61 13.73 11.34
N THR A 30 -11.35 15.04 11.27
CA THR A 30 -11.63 15.86 10.08
C THR A 30 -10.42 15.88 9.14
N PRO A 31 -10.59 15.59 7.83
CA PRO A 31 -9.50 15.68 6.85
C PRO A 31 -8.92 17.09 6.76
N VAL A 32 -7.59 17.19 6.74
CA VAL A 32 -6.87 18.45 6.57
C VAL A 32 -5.80 18.34 5.48
N PRO A 33 -5.52 19.43 4.75
CA PRO A 33 -4.42 19.45 3.81
C PRO A 33 -3.06 19.33 4.50
N ILE A 34 -2.16 18.57 3.88
CA ILE A 34 -0.75 18.46 4.29
C ILE A 34 0.06 19.42 3.43
N TYR A 35 0.85 20.26 4.09
CA TYR A 35 1.75 21.22 3.47
C TYR A 35 3.20 20.77 3.54
N ARG A 36 4.02 21.34 2.67
CA ARG A 36 5.47 21.14 2.68
C ARG A 36 6.11 22.23 3.54
N ALA A 37 6.84 21.82 4.57
CA ALA A 37 7.68 22.70 5.40
C ALA A 37 9.16 22.42 5.11
N ASP A 38 10.00 23.45 5.21
CA ASP A 38 11.46 23.37 5.06
C ASP A 38 11.93 22.51 3.89
N TYR A 39 11.23 22.60 2.76
CA TYR A 39 11.49 21.82 1.54
C TYR A 39 11.42 20.29 1.65
N ALA A 40 11.34 19.68 2.81
CA ALA A 40 11.36 18.22 2.92
C ALA A 40 10.33 17.67 3.89
N PHE A 41 9.84 18.49 4.81
CA PHE A 41 8.99 18.05 5.91
C PHE A 41 7.51 18.25 5.62
N ARG A 42 6.69 17.57 6.39
CA ARG A 42 5.24 17.66 6.30
C ARG A 42 4.74 18.56 7.43
N ALA A 43 3.82 19.46 7.12
CA ALA A 43 3.22 20.33 8.11
C ALA A 43 1.70 20.34 7.97
N ILE A 44 1.00 20.45 9.09
CA ILE A 44 -0.45 20.71 9.11
C ILE A 44 -0.74 21.90 10.01
N PRO A 45 -1.71 22.76 9.65
CA PRO A 45 -2.16 23.83 10.53
C PRO A 45 -3.01 23.24 11.65
N LEU A 46 -2.80 23.74 12.86
CA LEU A 46 -3.59 23.40 14.04
C LEU A 46 -4.10 24.70 14.68
N SER A 47 -5.37 24.69 15.06
CA SER A 47 -5.94 25.72 15.93
C SER A 47 -5.37 25.62 17.34
N GLU A 48 -5.67 26.61 18.17
CA GLU A 48 -5.39 26.51 19.61
C GLU A 48 -6.16 25.33 20.24
N GLY A 49 -5.54 24.70 21.23
CA GLY A 49 -6.12 23.57 21.96
C GLY A 49 -5.37 22.26 21.77
N THR A 50 -6.01 21.18 22.20
CA THR A 50 -5.44 19.82 22.11
C THR A 50 -6.10 19.08 20.97
N HIS A 51 -5.28 18.56 20.08
CA HIS A 51 -5.71 17.87 18.87
C HIS A 51 -5.16 16.44 18.81
N LEU A 52 -5.97 15.54 18.27
CA LEU A 52 -5.57 14.22 17.87
C LEU A 52 -5.32 14.20 16.36
N VAL A 53 -4.05 14.03 16.00
CA VAL A 53 -3.62 14.04 14.61
C VAL A 53 -3.36 12.60 14.14
N ARG A 54 -3.91 12.24 12.98
CA ARG A 54 -3.67 10.95 12.35
C ARG A 54 -3.17 11.16 10.93
N PHE A 55 -1.99 10.59 10.65
CA PHE A 55 -1.47 10.46 9.30
C PHE A 55 -1.66 9.03 8.81
N VAL A 56 -2.11 8.86 7.57
CA VAL A 56 -2.28 7.56 6.92
C VAL A 56 -1.60 7.60 5.57
N TYR A 57 -0.86 6.55 5.24
CA TYR A 57 -0.17 6.43 3.96
C TYR A 57 -0.92 5.48 3.03
N HIS A 58 -1.41 6.01 1.92
CA HIS A 58 -2.13 5.29 0.87
C HIS A 58 -1.43 5.49 -0.49
N PRO A 59 -0.28 4.84 -0.73
CA PRO A 59 0.47 5.04 -1.95
C PRO A 59 -0.24 4.47 -3.17
N LEU A 60 -0.24 5.23 -4.26
CA LEU A 60 -0.78 4.81 -5.56
C LEU A 60 -0.07 3.53 -6.07
N SER A 61 1.23 3.41 -5.83
CA SER A 61 2.04 2.27 -6.26
C SER A 61 1.56 0.95 -5.67
N TYR A 62 1.12 0.94 -4.41
CA TYR A 62 0.55 -0.25 -3.78
C TYR A 62 -0.77 -0.66 -4.45
N ARG A 63 -1.63 0.32 -4.75
CA ARG A 63 -2.90 0.08 -5.44
C ARG A 63 -2.67 -0.48 -6.84
N LEU A 64 -1.71 0.06 -7.59
CA LEU A 64 -1.33 -0.42 -8.92
C LEU A 64 -0.67 -1.80 -8.85
N GLY A 65 0.27 -1.99 -7.92
CA GLY A 65 0.96 -3.27 -7.71
C GLY A 65 -0.02 -4.41 -7.46
N ARG A 66 -1.05 -4.19 -6.65
CA ARG A 66 -2.13 -5.17 -6.42
C ARG A 66 -2.80 -5.63 -7.72
N TRP A 67 -3.14 -4.68 -8.60
CA TRP A 67 -3.77 -5.01 -9.89
C TRP A 67 -2.81 -5.70 -10.84
N ILE A 68 -1.54 -5.28 -10.87
CA ILE A 68 -0.50 -5.92 -11.68
C ILE A 68 -0.30 -7.37 -11.21
N SER A 69 -0.14 -7.61 -9.91
CA SER A 69 0.03 -8.96 -9.35
C SER A 69 -1.16 -9.87 -9.66
N LEU A 70 -2.40 -9.38 -9.54
CA LEU A 70 -3.60 -10.12 -9.92
C LEU A 70 -3.59 -10.47 -11.42
N GLY A 71 -3.26 -9.50 -12.27
CA GLY A 71 -3.15 -9.72 -13.71
C GLY A 71 -2.08 -10.77 -14.04
N THR A 72 -0.90 -10.69 -13.44
CA THR A 72 0.18 -11.66 -13.64
C THR A 72 -0.22 -13.07 -13.20
N LEU A 73 -0.90 -13.19 -12.05
CA LEU A 73 -1.34 -14.50 -11.55
C LEU A 73 -2.37 -15.14 -12.48
N LEU A 74 -3.31 -14.35 -13.02
CA LEU A 74 -4.30 -14.83 -13.99
C LEU A 74 -3.66 -15.26 -15.31
N LEU A 75 -2.61 -14.59 -15.77
CA LEU A 75 -1.90 -14.94 -17.00
C LEU A 75 -1.03 -16.20 -16.84
N ILE A 76 -0.25 -16.28 -15.76
CA ILE A 76 0.76 -17.33 -15.60
C ILE A 76 0.21 -18.58 -14.89
N GLY A 77 -0.79 -18.42 -14.00
CA GLY A 77 -1.38 -19.52 -13.24
C GLY A 77 -1.86 -20.70 -14.11
N PRO A 78 -2.64 -20.45 -15.19
CA PRO A 78 -3.09 -21.51 -16.09
C PRO A 78 -1.93 -22.21 -16.81
N LEU A 79 -0.94 -21.46 -17.29
CA LEU A 79 0.23 -21.99 -18.00
C LEU A 79 1.05 -22.95 -17.12
N LEU A 80 1.25 -22.59 -15.85
CA LEU A 80 1.92 -23.46 -14.89
C LEU A 80 1.09 -24.72 -14.57
N SER A 81 -0.24 -24.59 -14.47
CA SER A 81 -1.12 -25.73 -14.20
C SER A 81 -1.12 -26.76 -15.35
N GLN A 82 -1.13 -26.29 -16.60
CA GLN A 82 -1.15 -27.15 -17.78
C GLN A 82 0.19 -27.87 -17.97
N SER A 83 1.32 -27.19 -17.70
CA SER A 83 2.66 -27.80 -17.71
C SER A 83 2.79 -28.91 -16.66
N ARG A 84 2.25 -28.70 -15.45
CA ARG A 84 2.22 -29.72 -14.39
C ARG A 84 1.32 -30.89 -14.74
N TRP A 85 0.18 -30.64 -15.39
CA TRP A 85 -0.77 -31.67 -15.79
C TRP A 85 -0.25 -32.54 -16.94
N SER A 86 0.36 -31.92 -17.95
CA SER A 86 0.99 -32.61 -19.08
C SER A 86 2.12 -33.54 -18.64
N ARG A 87 2.99 -33.07 -17.74
CA ARG A 87 4.09 -33.91 -17.19
C ARG A 87 3.57 -35.08 -16.34
N ARG A 88 2.44 -34.93 -15.65
CA ARG A 88 1.79 -36.04 -14.92
C ARG A 88 1.17 -37.07 -15.86
N ARG A 89 0.55 -36.65 -16.97
CA ARG A 89 -0.07 -37.57 -17.95
C ARG A 89 0.95 -38.43 -18.69
N SER A 90 2.17 -37.93 -18.91
CA SER A 90 3.20 -38.67 -19.66
C SER A 90 3.88 -39.81 -18.86
N ARG A 91 3.70 -39.90 -17.53
CA ARG A 91 4.25 -41.01 -16.70
C ARG A 91 3.32 -42.21 -16.53
N SER A 92 2.09 -42.17 -17.05
CA SER A 92 1.10 -43.26 -16.89
C SER A 92 0.92 -44.14 -18.14
N GLY A 93 1.73 -43.94 -19.19
CA GLY A 93 1.54 -44.57 -20.50
C GLY A 93 2.50 -45.70 -20.87
N SER A 94 3.23 -46.29 -19.92
CA SER A 94 4.23 -47.33 -20.24
C SER A 94 4.16 -48.56 -19.31
N HIS A 95 3.01 -49.24 -19.26
CA HIS A 95 2.91 -50.63 -18.77
C HIS A 95 1.74 -51.32 -19.47
N GLY A 96 1.99 -51.96 -20.60
CA GLY A 96 0.94 -52.70 -21.31
C GLY A 96 1.26 -53.09 -22.74
N ARG A 97 2.48 -53.56 -23.02
CA ARG A 97 2.78 -54.31 -24.25
C ARG A 97 3.99 -55.20 -24.00
N ARG A 98 3.75 -56.48 -23.68
CA ARG A 98 4.58 -57.65 -24.02
C ARG A 98 3.99 -58.91 -23.36
N SER A 99 3.55 -59.84 -24.22
CA SER A 99 3.67 -61.31 -24.15
C SER A 99 2.40 -61.90 -24.79
N THR A 100 2.46 -62.20 -26.10
CA THR A 100 2.65 -63.54 -26.69
C THR A 100 1.39 -64.39 -26.59
#